data_AF-R4YQ15-F1
#
_entry.id   AF-R4YQ15-F1
#
_cell.length_a   1.000
_cell.length_b   1.000
_cell.length_c   1.000
_cell.angle_alpha   90.00
_cell.angle_beta   90.00
_cell.angle_gamma   90.00
#
_symmetry.space_group_name_H-M   'P 1'
#
loop_
_entity.id
_entity.type
_entity.pdbx_description
1 polymer ?
#
loop_
_entity_poly.entity_id
_entity_poly.type
_entity_poly.pdbx_seq_one_letter_code
_entity_poly.pdbx_strand_id
1 'polypeptide(L)' 'MNIDRLVFALAGTFILISVSLSQLHSIYWLGFTAFIGLNMLQAAFTGFCPLAKILKAIGRPVGSAFK' A
#
# COMPACT_ATOMS: atom_id res chain seq x y z
N MET A 1 14.48 7.40 3.92
CA MET A 1 13.05 7.04 4.00
C MET A 1 12.98 5.57 4.42
N ASN A 2 12.35 5.29 5.56
CA ASN A 2 12.08 3.91 5.95
C ASN A 2 11.02 3.29 5.04
N ILE A 3 11.05 1.97 4.93
CA ILE A 3 10.10 1.18 4.14
C ILE A 3 8.65 1.53 4.50
N ASP A 4 8.34 1.69 5.78
CA ASP A 4 7.01 2.08 6.27
C ASP A 4 6.51 3.35 5.60
N ARG A 5 7.33 4.40 5.59
CA ARG A 5 6.95 5.69 5.02
C ARG A 5 6.78 5.63 3.50
N LEU A 6 7.58 4.81 2.80
CA LEU A 6 7.42 4.60 1.36
C LEU A 6 6.17 3.78 1.04
N VAL A 7 5.86 2.76 1.86
CA VAL A 7 4.66 1.94 1.74
C VAL A 7 3.41 2.79 1.91
N PHE A 8 3.35 3.64 2.96
CA PHE A 8 2.23 4.57 3.15
C PHE A 8 2.09 5.56 2.00
N ALA A 9 3.19 6.13 1.51
CA ALA A 9 3.15 7.09 0.40
C ALA A 9 2.67 6.45 -0.92
N LEU A 10 3.18 5.26 -1.25
CA LEU A 10 2.78 4.53 -2.46
C LEU A 10 1.32 4.08 -2.36
N ALA A 11 0.93 3.46 -1.25
CA ALA A 11 -0.44 2.99 -1.06
C ALA A 11 -1.44 4.15 -1.13
N GLY A 12 -1.15 5.28 -0.47
CA GLY A 12 -1.99 6.48 -0.55
C GLY A 12 -2.09 7.04 -1.97
N THR A 13 -0.98 7.07 -2.72
CA THR A 13 -0.98 7.52 -4.12
C THR A 13 -1.86 6.61 -5.00
N PHE A 14 -1.72 5.29 -4.87
CA PHE A 14 -2.56 4.34 -5.62
C PHE A 14 -4.05 4.47 -5.26
N ILE A 15 -4.37 4.70 -3.98
CA ILE A 15 -5.75 4.93 -3.53
C ILE A 15 -6.32 6.20 -4.16
N LEU A 16 -5.60 7.33 -4.12
CA LEU A 16 -6.08 8.60 -4.70
C LEU A 16 -6.27 8.51 -6.22
N ILE A 17 -5.34 7.83 -6.92
CA ILE A 17 -5.48 7.58 -8.36
C ILE A 17 -6.70 6.70 -8.63
N SER A 18 -6.89 5.63 -7.85
CA SER A 18 -7.99 4.69 -8.05
C SER A 18 -9.35 5.31 -7.76
N VAL A 19 -9.46 6.14 -6.71
CA VAL A 19 -10.67 6.91 -6.42
C VAL A 19 -10.96 7.92 -7.53
N SER A 20 -9.94 8.62 -8.04
CA SER A 20 -10.12 9.55 -9.15
C SER A 20 -10.59 8.84 -10.41
N LEU A 21 -10.00 7.70 -10.75
CA LEU A 21 -10.43 6.86 -11.89
C LEU A 21 -11.82 6.24 -11.66
N SER A 22 -12.19 5.97 -10.41
CA SER A 22 -13.54 5.50 -10.09
C SER A 22 -14.62 6.51 -10.45
N GLN A 23 -14.33 7.80 -10.29
CA GLN A 23 -15.26 8.87 -10.64
C GLN A 23 -15.24 9.18 -12.14
N LEU A 24 -14.07 9.07 -12.78
CA LEU A 24 -13.90 9.44 -14.19
C LEU A 24 -14.23 8.32 -15.18
N HIS A 25 -14.07 7.05 -14.79
CA HIS A 25 -14.21 5.92 -15.71
C HIS A 25 -15.24 4.89 -15.25
N SER A 26 -15.07 4.30 -14.07
CA SER A 26 -16.00 3.27 -13.60
C SER A 26 -15.87 2.93 -12.11
N ILE A 27 -17.00 2.70 -11.44
CA ILE A 27 -17.09 2.36 -10.00
C ILE A 27 -16.28 1.11 -9.61
N TYR A 28 -15.99 0.21 -10.57
CA TYR A 28 -15.20 -1.01 -10.32
C TYR A 28 -13.79 -0.73 -9.79
N TRP A 29 -13.24 0.49 -9.97
CA TRP A 29 -11.96 0.92 -9.38
C TRP A 29 -11.98 1.00 -7.84
N LEU A 30 -13.17 1.11 -7.22
CA LEU A 30 -13.30 0.97 -5.77
C LEU A 30 -12.93 -0.42 -5.28
N GLY A 31 -13.14 -1.47 -6.09
CA GLY A 31 -12.71 -2.83 -5.74
C GLY A 31 -11.20 -2.94 -5.60
N PHE A 32 -10.44 -2.28 -6.49
CA PHE A 32 -8.99 -2.22 -6.40
C PHE A 32 -8.53 -1.39 -5.18
N THR A 33 -9.21 -0.29 -4.91
CA THR A 33 -8.97 0.55 -3.71
C THR A 33 -9.21 -0.26 -2.42
N ALA A 34 -10.31 -1.02 -2.37
CA ALA A 34 -10.65 -1.89 -1.24
C ALA A 34 -9.61 -2.99 -1.05
N PHE A 35 -9.13 -3.61 -2.14
CA PHE A 35 -8.07 -4.61 -2.09
C PHE A 35 -6.76 -4.04 -1.49
N ILE A 36 -6.34 -2.84 -1.93
CA ILE A 36 -5.16 -2.17 -1.35
C ILE A 36 -5.37 -1.88 0.15
N GLY A 37 -6.54 -1.38 0.52
CA GLY A 37 -6.91 -1.12 1.91
C GLY A 37 -6.89 -2.37 2.79
N LEU A 38 -7.42 -3.49 2.28
CA LEU A 38 -7.42 -4.79 2.97
C LEU A 38 -5.99 -5.32 3.18
N ASN A 39 -5.11 -5.16 2.19
CA ASN A 39 -3.70 -5.52 2.31
C ASN A 39 -2.96 -4.64 3.34
N MET A 40 -3.25 -3.34 3.39
CA MET A 40 -2.70 -2.47 4.43
C MET A 40 -3.22 -2.82 5.83
N LEU A 41 -4.51 -3.15 5.94
CA LEU A 41 -5.12 -3.55 7.21
C LEU A 41 -4.50 -4.86 7.70
N GLN A 42 -4.38 -5.87 6.83
CA GLN A 42 -3.68 -7.10 7.15
C GLN A 42 -2.22 -6.85 7.55
N ALA A 43 -1.51 -5.95 6.86
CA ALA A 43 -0.14 -5.59 7.19
C ALA A 43 -0.02 -4.91 8.58
N ALA A 44 -1.03 -4.15 9.02
CA ALA A 44 -1.02 -3.55 10.36
C ALA A 44 -1.11 -4.59 11.49
N PHE A 45 -1.81 -5.72 11.26
CA PHE A 45 -1.94 -6.81 12.25
C PHE A 45 -0.84 -7.87 12.15
N THR A 46 -0.37 -8.17 10.94
CA THR A 46 0.58 -9.28 10.70
C THR A 46 2.00 -8.82 10.42
N GLY A 47 2.23 -7.53 10.21
CA GLY A 47 3.51 -7.00 9.71
C GLY A 47 3.84 -7.48 8.28
N PHE A 48 2.92 -8.15 7.60
CA PHE A 48 3.16 -8.74 6.30
C PHE A 48 2.61 -7.82 5.19
N CYS A 49 3.42 -6.87 4.74
CA CYS A 49 3.12 -6.10 3.53
C CYS A 49 3.94 -6.65 2.35
N PRO A 50 3.33 -7.13 1.25
CA PRO A 50 4.07 -7.59 0.07
C PRO A 50 4.96 -6.47 -0.49
N LEU A 51 4.49 -5.21 -0.42
CA LEU A 51 5.27 -4.05 -0.79
C LEU A 51 6.52 -3.90 0.10
N ALA A 52 6.38 -4.08 1.42
CA ALA A 52 7.52 -4.06 2.32
C ALA A 52 8.53 -5.18 2.02
N LYS A 53 8.08 -6.39 1.66
CA LYS A 53 8.96 -7.48 1.22
C LYS A 53 9.74 -7.14 -0.05
N ILE A 54 9.08 -6.55 -1.04
CA ILE A 54 9.73 -6.11 -2.29
C ILE A 54 10.77 -5.03 -1.99
N LEU A 55 10.43 -4.01 -1.18
CA LEU A 55 11.38 -2.98 -0.79
C LEU A 55 12.55 -3.52 0.05
N LYS A 56 12.30 -4.52 0.91
CA LYS A 56 13.33 -5.22 1.68
C LYS A 56 14.27 -6.00 0.75
N ALA A 57 13.74 -6.64 -0.29
CA ALA A 57 14.53 -7.31 -1.32
C ALA A 57 15.39 -6.33 -2.15
N ILE A 58 14.94 -5.07 -2.30
CA ILE A 58 15.68 -3.99 -2.95
C ILE A 58 16.73 -3.35 -2.01
N GLY A 59 16.86 -3.84 -0.76
CA GLY A 59 17.89 -3.39 0.18
C GLY A 59 17.57 -2.08 0.89
N ARG A 60 16.31 -1.64 0.92
CA ARG A 60 15.90 -0.46 1.70
C ARG A 60 15.85 -0.80 3.20
N PRO A 61 16.21 0.14 4.09
CA PRO A 61 16.15 -0.08 5.54
C PRO A 61 14.70 -0.28 6.00
N VAL A 62 14.42 -1.44 6.61
CA VAL A 62 13.15 -1.74 7.27
C VAL A 62 12.99 -0.83 8.48
N GLY A 63 11.87 -0.11 8.54
CA GLY A 63 11.54 0.68 9.71
C GLY A 63 10.86 -0.18 10.77
N SER A 64 10.55 0.45 11.91
CA SER A 64 9.99 -0.20 13.09
C SER A 64 8.60 -0.83 12.89
N ALA A 65 7.88 -0.48 11.82
CA ALA A 65 6.56 -1.06 11.52
C ALA A 65 6.64 -2.47 10.90
N PHE A 66 7.80 -2.86 10.35
CA PHE A 66 8.02 -4.14 9.67
C PHE A 66 9.21 -4.92 10.26
N LYS A 67 9.51 -4.71 11.55
CA LYS A 67 10.62 -5.36 12.25
C LYS A 67 10.33 -6.83 12.55
#